data_AF-A0A7J3TB64-F1
#
_entry.id   AF-A0A7J3TB64-F1
#
_cell.length_a   1.000
_cell.length_b   1.000
_cell.length_c   1.000
_cell.angle_alpha   90.00
_cell.angle_beta   90.00
_cell.angle_gamma   90.00
#
_symmetry.space_group_name_H-M   'P 1'
#
loop_
_entity.id
_entity.type
_entity.pdbx_description
1 polymer ?
#
loop_
_entity_poly.entity_id
_entity_poly.type
_entity_poly.pdbx_seq_one_letter_code
_entity_poly.pdbx_strand_id
1 'polypeptide(L)'
;MNKTAVNNYVTVELFNTSNDFNGGATAIFSKSVSAGVLLESSLTVPFEFLIPILGIFSAYFYYGKDKASGVLESIIARPVTKGRIFMSRFTSGSVSFFGAIIVAVAIADLIIFKYTGSWISDHTFFSIVLGYTAEAVAFSGIIYLASQYLKSQGAILGTGIGLFFIMVLFWGLIIDIILLETHVNLALKSTNVLYVALSAISPSFIPTLASSLNSGVYSGGFNGSSLLASSVGITAFSVIGVGLLWIIVPFVFSFLLARSRD
;
A
#
# COMPACT_ATOMS: atom_id res chain seq x y z
N MET A 1 -20.49 24.18 0.40
CA MET A 1 -20.02 23.65 1.71
C MET A 1 -20.25 22.15 1.70
N ASN A 2 -19.20 21.34 1.52
CA ASN A 2 -19.31 19.88 1.54
C ASN A 2 -18.85 19.42 2.93
N LYS A 3 -19.76 18.91 3.76
CA LYS A 3 -19.45 18.46 5.14
C LYS A 3 -19.48 16.95 5.16
N THR A 4 -18.37 16.32 5.49
CA THR A 4 -18.33 14.87 5.73
C THR A 4 -18.04 14.66 7.20
N ALA A 5 -19.06 14.29 7.97
CA ALA A 5 -18.94 14.00 9.40
C ALA A 5 -18.68 12.51 9.56
N VAL A 6 -17.41 12.12 9.50
CA VAL A 6 -16.96 10.78 9.95
C VAL A 6 -15.86 11.04 10.96
N ASN A 7 -16.03 10.54 12.19
CA ASN A 7 -15.10 10.72 13.31
C ASN A 7 -14.79 12.17 13.73
N ASN A 8 -15.81 13.05 13.80
CA ASN A 8 -15.74 14.42 14.34
C ASN A 8 -14.78 15.40 13.62
N TYR A 9 -14.36 15.12 12.40
CA TYR A 9 -13.66 16.09 11.56
C TYR A 9 -14.66 16.87 10.73
N VAL A 10 -14.68 18.20 10.89
CA VAL A 10 -15.34 19.11 9.94
C VAL A 10 -14.24 19.84 9.19
N THR A 11 -13.85 19.30 8.04
CA THR A 11 -12.94 19.99 7.11
C THR A 11 -13.78 20.91 6.23
N VAL A 12 -13.60 22.22 6.39
CA VAL A 12 -14.19 23.21 5.48
C VAL A 12 -13.13 23.63 4.49
N GLU A 13 -13.25 23.15 3.26
CA GLU A 13 -12.40 23.58 2.14
C GLU A 13 -13.04 24.83 1.48
N LEU A 14 -12.28 25.93 1.33
CA LEU A 14 -12.71 27.12 0.60
C LEU A 14 -11.96 27.18 -0.74
N PHE A 15 -12.70 26.99 -1.82
CA PHE A 15 -12.19 27.20 -3.17
C PHE A 15 -12.76 28.50 -3.75
N ASN A 16 -11.94 29.26 -4.47
CA ASN A 16 -12.41 30.41 -5.23
C ASN A 16 -13.27 29.99 -6.43
N THR A 17 -13.90 30.96 -7.10
CA THR A 17 -14.59 30.77 -8.39
C THR A 17 -13.68 30.20 -9.49
N SER A 18 -12.36 30.37 -9.36
CA SER A 18 -11.32 29.76 -10.21
C SER A 18 -10.89 28.35 -9.79
N ASN A 19 -11.50 27.74 -8.77
CA ASN A 19 -11.09 26.49 -8.11
C ASN A 19 -9.70 26.51 -7.43
N ASP A 20 -9.13 27.68 -7.20
CA ASP A 20 -7.93 27.86 -6.37
C ASP A 20 -8.26 27.60 -4.89
N PHE A 21 -7.41 26.87 -4.18
CA PHE A 21 -7.54 26.69 -2.73
C PHE A 21 -7.17 28.00 -2.02
N ASN A 22 -8.16 28.70 -1.47
CA ASN A 22 -7.98 29.97 -0.76
C ASN A 22 -7.80 29.78 0.76
N GLY A 23 -7.65 28.53 1.19
CA GLY A 23 -7.56 28.14 2.59
C GLY A 23 -8.68 27.18 2.99
N GLY A 24 -8.43 26.44 4.07
CA GLY A 24 -9.42 25.57 4.69
C GLY A 24 -9.18 25.58 6.19
N ALA A 25 -10.23 25.84 6.95
CA ALA A 25 -10.18 25.72 8.39
C ALA A 25 -10.69 24.34 8.77
N THR A 26 -9.81 23.48 9.26
CA THR A 26 -10.21 22.24 9.93
C THR A 26 -10.54 22.62 11.38
N ALA A 27 -11.82 22.83 11.67
CA ALA A 27 -12.25 23.08 13.03
C ALA A 27 -12.42 21.74 13.74
N ILE A 28 -11.45 21.41 14.60
CA ILE A 28 -11.49 20.24 15.49
C ILE A 28 -12.33 20.64 16.70
N PHE A 29 -13.63 20.35 16.68
CA PHE A 29 -14.53 20.72 17.80
C PHE A 29 -14.37 19.82 19.03
N SER A 30 -13.79 18.63 18.86
CA SER A 30 -13.14 17.84 19.91
C SER A 30 -12.46 16.64 19.24
N LYS A 31 -11.14 16.50 19.40
CA LYS A 31 -10.43 15.27 19.01
C LYS A 31 -10.43 14.34 20.20
N SER A 32 -11.52 13.60 20.42
CA SER A 32 -11.38 12.34 21.13
C SER A 32 -10.50 11.47 20.23
N VAL A 33 -9.20 11.37 20.56
CA VAL A 33 -8.29 10.53 19.78
C VAL A 33 -8.79 9.10 19.91
N SER A 34 -9.37 8.56 18.85
CA SER A 34 -9.86 7.19 18.88
C SER A 34 -8.68 6.22 18.98
N ALA A 35 -8.89 5.08 19.64
CA ALA A 35 -7.93 3.98 19.70
C ALA A 35 -7.40 3.62 18.29
N GLY A 36 -8.27 3.68 17.27
CA GLY A 36 -7.90 3.42 15.89
C GLY A 36 -6.88 4.41 15.31
N VAL A 37 -7.05 5.71 15.54
CA VAL A 37 -6.10 6.73 15.06
C VAL A 37 -4.76 6.59 15.77
N LEU A 38 -4.76 6.26 17.07
CA LEU A 38 -3.52 5.96 17.81
C LEU A 38 -2.81 4.76 17.21
N LEU A 39 -3.55 3.68 16.91
CA LEU A 39 -2.99 2.47 16.31
C LEU A 39 -2.36 2.76 14.97
N GLU A 40 -3.11 3.39 14.07
CA GLU A 40 -2.62 3.73 12.73
C GLU A 40 -1.34 4.54 12.83
N SER A 41 -1.32 5.63 13.61
CA SER A 41 -0.12 6.45 13.78
C SER A 41 1.08 5.71 14.38
N SER A 42 0.83 4.73 15.26
CA SER A 42 1.90 3.94 15.90
C SER A 42 2.44 2.85 14.97
N LEU A 43 1.58 2.34 14.07
CA LEU A 43 1.95 1.31 13.10
C LEU A 43 2.53 1.89 11.81
N THR A 44 2.22 3.14 11.45
CA THR A 44 2.64 3.75 10.18
C THR A 44 4.13 3.56 9.94
N VAL A 45 4.98 4.06 10.85
CA VAL A 45 6.44 4.03 10.68
C VAL A 45 6.99 2.61 10.56
N PRO A 46 6.73 1.68 11.50
CA PRO A 46 7.29 0.33 11.36
C PRO A 46 6.72 -0.41 10.15
N PHE A 47 5.41 -0.29 9.85
CA PHE A 47 4.80 -1.09 8.80
C PHE A 47 5.12 -0.56 7.40
N GLU A 48 5.25 0.76 7.23
CA GLU A 48 5.65 1.39 5.96
C GLU A 48 6.98 0.85 5.43
N PHE A 49 7.92 0.49 6.32
CA PHE A 49 9.19 -0.11 5.90
C PHE A 49 9.17 -1.65 5.96
N LEU A 50 8.64 -2.23 7.03
CA LEU A 50 8.75 -3.68 7.25
C LEU A 50 7.89 -4.48 6.29
N ILE A 51 6.68 -4.02 5.96
CA ILE A 51 5.74 -4.79 5.13
C ILE A 51 6.27 -4.97 3.69
N PRO A 52 6.75 -3.91 3.00
CA PRO A 52 7.42 -4.06 1.70
C PRO A 52 8.62 -5.01 1.75
N ILE A 53 9.48 -4.85 2.76
CA ILE A 53 10.67 -5.70 2.95
C ILE A 53 10.26 -7.15 3.14
N LEU A 54 9.27 -7.44 3.98
CA LEU A 54 8.75 -8.79 4.18
C LEU A 54 8.19 -9.38 2.89
N GLY A 55 7.43 -8.59 2.11
CA GLY A 55 6.95 -8.97 0.78
C GLY A 55 8.10 -9.40 -0.14
N ILE A 56 9.15 -8.58 -0.20
CA ILE A 56 10.32 -8.81 -1.06
C ILE A 56 11.11 -10.05 -0.62
N PHE A 57 11.50 -10.12 0.65
CA PHE A 57 12.33 -11.21 1.16
C PHE A 57 11.60 -12.55 1.16
N SER A 58 10.32 -12.56 1.52
CA SER A 58 9.48 -13.76 1.45
C SER A 58 9.43 -14.31 0.02
N ALA A 59 9.11 -13.47 -0.98
CA ALA A 59 9.07 -13.90 -2.37
C ALA A 59 10.45 -14.35 -2.90
N TYR A 60 11.53 -13.68 -2.49
CA TYR A 60 12.88 -14.09 -2.82
C TYR A 60 13.21 -15.46 -2.25
N PHE A 61 12.97 -15.70 -0.95
CA PHE A 61 13.31 -16.97 -0.31
C PHE A 61 12.41 -18.12 -0.75
N TYR A 62 11.11 -17.88 -0.92
CA TYR A 62 10.16 -18.93 -1.30
C TYR A 62 10.19 -19.26 -2.78
N TYR A 63 10.64 -18.38 -3.67
CA TYR A 63 10.60 -18.65 -5.11
C TYR A 63 11.82 -18.16 -5.87
N GLY A 64 12.21 -16.89 -5.70
CA GLY A 64 13.29 -16.29 -6.50
C GLY A 64 14.62 -17.04 -6.39
N LYS A 65 15.03 -17.40 -5.17
CA LYS A 65 16.29 -18.10 -4.88
C LYS A 65 16.32 -19.50 -5.51
N ASP A 66 15.28 -20.30 -5.25
CA ASP A 66 15.16 -21.67 -5.76
C ASP A 66 15.13 -21.73 -7.29
N LYS A 67 14.61 -20.67 -7.91
CA LYS A 67 14.56 -20.56 -9.36
C LYS A 67 15.93 -20.26 -9.94
N ALA A 68 16.60 -19.26 -9.39
CA ALA A 68 17.93 -18.87 -9.84
C ALA A 68 19.00 -19.93 -9.58
N SER A 69 18.82 -20.79 -8.57
CA SER A 69 19.72 -21.93 -8.30
C SER A 69 19.43 -23.17 -9.14
N GLY A 70 18.37 -23.18 -9.97
CA GLY A 70 17.95 -24.37 -10.71
C GLY A 70 17.33 -25.47 -9.84
N VAL A 71 17.13 -25.24 -8.53
CA VAL A 71 16.51 -26.23 -7.61
C VAL A 71 15.10 -26.58 -8.06
N LEU A 72 14.37 -25.61 -8.61
CA LEU A 72 13.03 -25.85 -9.18
C LEU A 72 13.02 -26.92 -10.28
N GLU A 73 14.09 -27.05 -11.08
CA GLU A 73 14.17 -28.04 -12.16
C GLU A 73 14.24 -29.48 -11.61
N SER A 74 14.92 -29.68 -10.48
CA SER A 74 14.97 -30.99 -9.81
C SER A 74 13.62 -31.45 -9.25
N ILE A 75 12.75 -30.50 -8.90
CA ILE A 75 11.41 -30.78 -8.37
C ILE A 75 10.43 -31.13 -9.51
N ILE A 76 10.63 -30.55 -10.70
CA ILE A 76 9.79 -30.74 -11.90
C ILE A 76 10.00 -32.12 -12.54
N ALA A 77 10.99 -32.91 -12.10
CA ALA A 77 11.09 -34.33 -12.46
C ALA A 77 9.88 -35.17 -11.98
N ARG A 78 9.02 -34.59 -11.12
CA ARG A 78 7.74 -35.14 -10.67
C ARG A 78 6.60 -34.58 -11.54
N PRO A 79 5.41 -35.21 -11.61
CA PRO A 79 4.29 -34.76 -12.45
C PRO A 79 3.61 -33.48 -11.91
N VAL A 80 4.37 -32.39 -11.77
CA VAL A 80 3.92 -31.07 -11.29
C VAL A 80 4.45 -30.00 -12.25
N THR A 81 3.56 -29.18 -12.81
CA THR A 81 3.93 -28.11 -13.75
C THR A 81 4.53 -26.91 -13.02
N LYS A 82 5.38 -26.12 -13.70
CA LYS A 82 5.96 -24.88 -13.14
C LYS A 82 4.90 -23.91 -12.67
N GLY A 83 3.81 -23.78 -13.43
CA GLY A 83 2.66 -22.94 -13.08
C GLY A 83 1.96 -23.38 -11.79
N ARG A 84 1.87 -24.69 -11.51
CA ARG A 84 1.27 -25.18 -10.25
C ARG A 84 2.16 -24.90 -9.05
N ILE A 85 3.48 -25.07 -9.19
CA ILE A 85 4.43 -24.73 -8.12
C ILE A 85 4.39 -23.23 -7.83
N PHE A 86 4.39 -22.41 -8.88
CA PHE A 86 4.23 -20.96 -8.77
C PHE A 86 2.96 -20.58 -8.01
N MET A 87 1.80 -21.07 -8.46
CA MET A 87 0.51 -20.76 -7.85
C MET A 87 0.49 -21.17 -6.38
N SER A 88 0.93 -22.40 -6.08
CA SER A 88 0.98 -22.90 -4.71
C SER A 88 1.83 -22.00 -3.81
N ARG A 89 3.04 -21.62 -4.24
CA ARG A 89 3.96 -20.82 -3.43
C ARG A 89 3.48 -19.37 -3.26
N PHE A 90 2.94 -18.78 -4.32
CA PHE A 90 2.38 -17.43 -4.27
C PHE A 90 1.16 -17.37 -3.33
N THR A 91 0.17 -18.24 -3.53
CA THR A 91 -1.04 -18.29 -2.69
C THR A 91 -0.71 -18.62 -1.24
N SER A 92 0.20 -19.57 -0.97
CA SER A 92 0.63 -19.87 0.41
C SER A 92 1.31 -18.68 1.07
N GLY A 93 2.10 -17.91 0.31
CA GLY A 93 2.73 -16.67 0.78
C GLY A 93 1.69 -15.61 1.12
N SER A 94 0.73 -15.37 0.23
CA SER A 94 -0.37 -14.41 0.44
C SER A 94 -1.22 -14.76 1.67
N VAL A 95 -1.57 -16.03 1.86
CA VAL A 95 -2.33 -16.50 3.03
C VAL A 95 -1.50 -16.35 4.31
N SER A 96 -0.20 -16.63 4.25
CA SER A 96 0.72 -16.44 5.38
C SER A 96 0.82 -14.96 5.78
N PHE A 97 0.91 -14.04 4.81
CA PHE A 97 0.89 -12.60 5.11
C PHE A 97 -0.40 -12.17 5.77
N PHE A 98 -1.54 -12.60 5.23
CA PHE A 98 -2.85 -12.28 5.81
C PHE A 98 -2.95 -12.75 7.27
N GLY A 99 -2.58 -14.00 7.56
CA GLY A 99 -2.57 -14.53 8.92
C GLY A 99 -1.60 -13.80 9.85
N ALA A 100 -0.37 -13.53 9.40
CA ALA A 100 0.63 -12.82 10.19
C ALA A 100 0.21 -11.38 10.52
N ILE A 101 -0.36 -10.67 9.55
CA ILE A 101 -0.84 -9.29 9.74
C ILE A 101 -2.05 -9.25 10.68
N ILE A 102 -3.00 -10.19 10.58
CA ILE A 102 -4.11 -10.30 11.54
C ILE A 102 -3.58 -10.44 12.96
N VAL A 103 -2.62 -11.35 13.18
CA VAL A 103 -2.03 -11.57 14.51
C VAL A 103 -1.30 -10.31 14.98
N ALA A 104 -0.52 -9.66 14.11
CA ALA A 104 0.21 -8.44 14.45
C ALA A 104 -0.74 -7.29 14.85
N VAL A 105 -1.80 -7.05 14.07
CA VAL A 105 -2.80 -6.01 14.35
C VAL A 105 -3.60 -6.34 15.61
N ALA A 106 -3.98 -7.61 15.82
CA ALA A 106 -4.68 -8.04 17.03
C ALA A 106 -3.82 -7.85 18.30
N ILE A 107 -2.53 -8.16 18.24
CA ILE A 107 -1.60 -7.89 19.35
C ILE A 107 -1.48 -6.38 19.58
N ALA A 108 -1.39 -5.58 18.53
CA ALA A 108 -1.30 -4.13 18.65
C ALA A 108 -2.59 -3.52 19.23
N ASP A 109 -3.76 -4.01 18.84
CA ASP A 109 -5.06 -3.62 19.38
C ASP A 109 -5.18 -4.01 20.87
N LEU A 110 -4.71 -5.21 21.27
CA LEU A 110 -4.62 -5.61 22.68
C LEU A 110 -3.77 -4.65 23.52
N ILE A 111 -2.63 -4.21 22.98
CA ILE A 111 -1.75 -3.23 23.64
C ILE A 111 -2.51 -1.90 23.80
N ILE A 112 -3.19 -1.43 22.76
CA ILE A 112 -3.94 -0.17 22.81
C ILE A 112 -5.12 -0.25 23.77
N PHE A 113 -5.86 -1.35 23.79
CA PHE A 113 -6.93 -1.57 24.74
C PHE A 113 -6.42 -1.45 26.18
N LYS A 114 -5.23 -1.98 26.48
CA LYS A 114 -4.61 -1.86 27.80
C LYS A 114 -4.34 -0.40 28.22
N TYR A 115 -3.99 0.47 27.28
CA TYR A 115 -3.66 1.88 27.58
C TYR A 115 -4.84 2.84 27.45
N THR A 116 -5.81 2.54 26.58
CA THR A 116 -6.93 3.44 26.26
C THR A 116 -8.27 2.97 26.81
N GLY A 117 -8.39 1.70 27.21
CA GLY A 117 -9.63 1.09 27.66
C GLY A 117 -10.66 0.86 26.56
N SER A 118 -10.32 1.11 25.29
CA SER A 118 -11.20 0.95 24.13
C SER A 118 -10.54 0.11 23.05
N TRP A 119 -11.32 -0.78 22.44
CA TRP A 119 -10.94 -1.50 21.23
C TRP A 119 -11.01 -0.57 20.02
N ILE A 120 -10.25 -0.90 18.97
CA ILE A 120 -10.48 -0.28 17.66
C ILE A 120 -11.80 -0.78 17.04
N SER A 121 -12.37 0.01 16.14
CA SER A 121 -13.56 -0.44 15.40
C SER A 121 -13.21 -1.57 14.44
N ASP A 122 -14.11 -2.53 14.24
CA ASP A 122 -13.94 -3.64 13.29
C ASP A 122 -13.58 -3.14 11.89
N HIS A 123 -14.19 -2.03 11.47
CA HIS A 123 -13.92 -1.41 10.17
C HIS A 123 -12.45 -0.94 10.07
N THR A 124 -11.92 -0.27 11.10
CA THR A 124 -10.50 0.10 11.17
C THR A 124 -9.59 -1.11 11.18
N PHE A 125 -9.94 -2.13 11.99
CA PHE A 125 -9.16 -3.38 12.08
C PHE A 125 -8.98 -4.02 10.70
N PHE A 126 -10.08 -4.26 10.00
CA PHE A 126 -10.03 -4.91 8.68
C PHE A 126 -9.40 -4.01 7.61
N SER A 127 -9.58 -2.69 7.69
CA SER A 127 -8.93 -1.74 6.77
C SER A 127 -7.40 -1.81 6.87
N ILE A 128 -6.85 -1.84 8.09
CA ILE A 128 -5.42 -1.99 8.34
C ILE A 128 -4.94 -3.35 7.81
N VAL A 129 -5.62 -4.44 8.21
CA VAL A 129 -5.23 -5.79 7.80
C VAL A 129 -5.21 -5.94 6.28
N LEU A 130 -6.27 -5.52 5.59
CA LEU A 130 -6.37 -5.65 4.14
C LEU A 130 -5.40 -4.73 3.41
N GLY A 131 -5.22 -3.49 3.88
CA GLY A 131 -4.30 -2.52 3.28
C GLY A 131 -2.86 -3.04 3.27
N TYR A 132 -2.35 -3.46 4.44
CA TYR A 132 -1.00 -4.00 4.56
C TYR A 132 -0.84 -5.38 3.93
N THR A 133 -1.89 -6.21 3.92
CA THR A 133 -1.83 -7.50 3.20
C THR A 133 -1.70 -7.27 1.70
N ALA A 134 -2.50 -6.34 1.14
CA ALA A 134 -2.44 -6.01 -0.28
C ALA A 134 -1.06 -5.48 -0.68
N GLU A 135 -0.46 -4.61 0.15
CA GLU A 135 0.91 -4.14 -0.03
C GLU A 135 1.94 -5.29 -0.03
N ALA A 136 1.91 -6.16 0.99
CA ALA A 136 2.83 -7.29 1.10
C ALA A 136 2.75 -8.21 -0.14
N VAL A 137 1.53 -8.50 -0.57
CA VAL A 137 1.25 -9.35 -1.74
C VAL A 137 1.69 -8.68 -3.04
N ALA A 138 1.50 -7.36 -3.16
CA ALA A 138 1.95 -6.60 -4.32
C ALA A 138 3.48 -6.63 -4.46
N PHE A 139 4.23 -6.31 -3.39
CA PHE A 139 5.69 -6.39 -3.40
C PHE A 139 6.19 -7.81 -3.67
N SER A 140 5.54 -8.83 -3.08
CA SER A 140 5.82 -10.23 -3.42
C SER A 140 5.61 -10.50 -4.92
N GLY A 141 4.46 -10.09 -5.48
CA GLY A 141 4.14 -10.25 -6.90
C GLY A 141 5.17 -9.63 -7.83
N ILE A 142 5.69 -8.46 -7.48
CA ILE A 142 6.76 -7.80 -8.24
C ILE A 142 8.05 -8.64 -8.23
N ILE A 143 8.43 -9.23 -7.10
CA ILE A 143 9.62 -10.11 -7.04
C ILE A 143 9.39 -11.42 -7.81
N TYR A 144 8.19 -12.00 -7.72
CA TYR A 144 7.83 -13.15 -8.55
C TYR A 144 7.93 -12.82 -10.04
N LEU A 145 7.53 -11.61 -10.47
CA LEU A 145 7.70 -11.12 -11.83
C LEU A 145 9.18 -10.90 -12.19
N ALA A 146 9.95 -10.23 -11.33
CA ALA A 146 11.38 -9.97 -11.56
C ALA A 146 12.17 -11.29 -11.72
N SER A 147 11.85 -12.29 -10.90
CA SER A 147 12.44 -13.63 -11.02
C SER A 147 12.08 -14.35 -12.33
N GLN A 148 11.06 -13.91 -13.08
CA GLN A 148 10.83 -14.38 -14.44
C GLN A 148 11.91 -13.93 -15.42
N TYR A 149 12.49 -12.76 -15.23
CA TYR A 149 13.47 -12.20 -16.17
C TYR A 149 14.92 -12.44 -15.73
N LEU A 150 15.16 -12.43 -14.42
CA LEU A 150 16.49 -12.47 -13.85
C LEU A 150 16.92 -13.92 -13.54
N LYS A 151 18.15 -14.25 -13.91
CA LYS A 151 18.72 -15.60 -13.70
C LYS A 151 19.61 -15.71 -12.45
N SER A 152 20.07 -14.58 -11.91
CA SER A 152 20.97 -14.54 -10.76
C SER A 152 20.22 -14.22 -9.47
N GLN A 153 20.57 -14.92 -8.39
CA GLN A 153 20.02 -14.66 -7.05
C GLN A 153 20.28 -13.21 -6.60
N GLY A 154 21.51 -12.74 -6.81
CA GLY A 154 21.91 -11.36 -6.47
C GLY A 154 21.15 -10.32 -7.30
N ALA A 155 20.85 -10.62 -8.56
CA ALA A 155 20.05 -9.72 -9.40
C ALA A 155 18.60 -9.64 -8.91
N ILE A 156 17.96 -10.77 -8.56
CA ILE A 156 16.58 -10.78 -8.06
C ILE A 156 16.47 -9.99 -6.75
N LEU A 157 17.36 -10.27 -5.79
CA LEU A 157 17.37 -9.58 -4.51
C LEU A 157 17.72 -8.09 -4.68
N GLY A 158 18.73 -7.78 -5.50
CA GLY A 158 19.13 -6.41 -5.80
C GLY A 158 18.01 -5.59 -6.44
N THR A 159 17.24 -6.18 -7.36
CA THR A 159 16.04 -5.54 -7.91
C THR A 159 14.98 -5.30 -6.84
N GLY A 160 14.76 -6.24 -5.92
CA GLY A 160 13.82 -6.03 -4.83
C GLY A 160 14.23 -4.90 -3.90
N ILE A 161 15.49 -4.86 -3.49
CA ILE A 161 16.02 -3.78 -2.66
C ILE A 161 15.96 -2.44 -3.41
N GLY A 162 16.36 -2.40 -4.68
CA GLY A 162 16.28 -1.18 -5.49
C GLY A 162 14.86 -0.66 -5.64
N LEU A 163 13.88 -1.55 -5.87
CA LEU A 163 12.47 -1.18 -5.92
C LEU A 163 11.94 -0.70 -4.57
N PHE A 164 12.39 -1.27 -3.45
CA PHE A 164 12.08 -0.75 -2.13
C PHE A 164 12.53 0.70 -1.98
N PHE A 165 13.79 1.01 -2.32
CA PHE A 165 14.29 2.38 -2.25
C PHE A 165 13.46 3.32 -3.14
N ILE A 166 13.17 2.92 -4.37
CA ILE A 166 12.44 3.77 -5.31
C ILE A 166 10.98 3.97 -4.88
N MET A 167 10.26 2.89 -4.59
CA MET A 167 8.81 2.89 -4.38
C MET A 167 8.39 3.27 -2.96
N VAL A 168 9.24 3.00 -1.96
CA VAL A 168 8.95 3.30 -0.55
C VAL A 168 9.63 4.59 -0.14
N LEU A 169 10.96 4.70 -0.31
CA LEU A 169 11.73 5.82 0.25
C LEU A 169 11.72 7.07 -0.63
N PHE A 170 11.91 6.91 -1.93
CA PHE A 170 12.11 8.04 -2.84
C PHE A 170 10.87 8.41 -3.65
N TRP A 171 9.78 7.62 -3.58
CA TRP A 171 8.63 7.83 -4.46
C TRP A 171 7.97 9.20 -4.23
N GLY A 172 7.78 9.60 -2.97
CA GLY A 172 7.25 10.93 -2.64
C GLY A 172 8.12 12.06 -3.23
N LEU A 173 9.45 11.97 -3.06
CA LEU A 173 10.39 12.93 -3.63
C LEU A 173 10.35 12.96 -5.16
N ILE A 174 10.21 11.80 -5.81
CA ILE A 174 10.07 11.71 -7.26
C ILE A 174 8.80 12.44 -7.72
N ILE A 175 7.67 12.27 -7.02
CA ILE A 175 6.43 12.98 -7.31
C ILE A 175 6.63 14.49 -7.15
N ASP A 176 7.25 14.93 -6.06
CA ASP A 176 7.49 16.34 -5.78
C ASP A 176 8.33 17.00 -6.89
N ILE A 177 9.40 16.32 -7.35
CA ILE A 177 10.23 16.77 -8.47
C ILE A 177 9.38 16.85 -9.75
N ILE A 178 8.59 15.83 -10.07
CA ILE A 178 7.73 15.83 -11.27
C ILE A 178 6.78 17.03 -11.25
N LEU A 179 6.13 17.31 -10.12
CA LEU A 179 5.18 18.42 -10.00
C LEU A 179 5.87 19.78 -10.10
N LEU A 180 7.06 19.92 -9.54
CA LEU A 180 7.85 21.15 -9.60
C LEU A 180 8.33 21.45 -11.03
N GLU A 181 8.89 20.44 -11.71
CA GLU A 181 9.44 20.56 -13.07
C GLU A 181 8.35 20.78 -14.13
N THR A 182 7.14 20.26 -13.89
CA THR A 182 5.99 20.49 -14.78
C THR A 182 5.30 21.83 -14.52
N HIS A 183 5.80 22.64 -13.57
CA HIS A 183 5.26 23.94 -13.19
C HIS A 183 3.75 23.90 -12.87
N VAL A 184 3.28 22.80 -12.30
CA VAL A 184 1.87 22.64 -11.95
C VAL A 184 1.57 23.53 -10.74
N ASN A 185 0.50 24.34 -10.81
CA ASN A 185 0.11 25.19 -9.70
C ASN A 185 -0.32 24.35 -8.49
N LEU A 186 0.49 24.38 -7.44
CA LEU A 186 0.33 23.59 -6.22
C LEU A 186 -0.88 24.01 -5.37
N ALA A 187 -1.45 25.18 -5.62
CA ALA A 187 -2.66 25.66 -4.93
C ALA A 187 -3.96 25.10 -5.53
N LEU A 188 -3.91 24.43 -6.68
CA LEU A 188 -5.10 23.88 -7.33
C LEU A 188 -5.51 22.54 -6.72
N LYS A 189 -6.82 22.33 -6.60
CA LYS A 189 -7.39 21.03 -6.21
C LYS A 189 -6.94 19.89 -7.13
N SER A 190 -6.87 20.14 -8.43
CA SER A 190 -6.44 19.18 -9.45
C SER A 190 -5.03 18.65 -9.20
N THR A 191 -4.16 19.46 -8.58
CA THR A 191 -2.79 19.07 -8.25
C THR A 191 -2.75 18.04 -7.14
N ASN A 192 -3.63 18.16 -6.13
CA ASN A 192 -3.76 17.14 -5.09
C ASN A 192 -4.36 15.84 -5.62
N VAL A 193 -5.31 15.92 -6.57
CA VAL A 193 -5.82 14.73 -7.28
C VAL A 193 -4.69 14.05 -8.05
N LEU A 194 -3.86 14.83 -8.77
CA LEU A 194 -2.71 14.31 -9.49
C LEU A 194 -1.69 13.68 -8.54
N TYR A 195 -1.40 14.30 -7.40
CA TYR A 195 -0.50 13.77 -6.38
C TYR A 195 -0.99 12.40 -5.89
N VAL A 196 -2.26 12.26 -5.51
CA VAL A 196 -2.85 10.99 -5.09
C VAL A 196 -2.76 9.94 -6.19
N ALA A 197 -3.01 10.31 -7.44
CA ALA A 197 -2.91 9.40 -8.58
C ALA A 197 -1.48 8.90 -8.81
N LEU A 198 -0.48 9.79 -8.70
CA LEU A 198 0.93 9.42 -8.81
C LEU A 198 1.40 8.58 -7.61
N SER A 199 0.93 8.89 -6.41
CA SER A 199 1.22 8.10 -5.20
C SER A 199 0.67 6.68 -5.30
N ALA A 200 -0.50 6.48 -5.91
CA ALA A 200 -1.10 5.17 -6.14
C ALA A 200 -0.31 4.26 -7.10
N ILE A 201 0.69 4.78 -7.81
CA ILE A 201 1.66 3.99 -8.58
C ILE A 201 2.63 3.24 -7.66
N SER A 202 2.79 3.64 -6.40
CA SER A 202 3.51 2.81 -5.45
C SER A 202 2.57 1.88 -4.69
N PRO A 203 2.88 0.56 -4.59
CA PRO A 203 2.12 -0.33 -3.73
C PRO A 203 2.14 0.08 -2.25
N SER A 204 3.17 0.82 -1.81
CA SER A 204 3.27 1.29 -0.43
C SER A 204 2.23 2.36 -0.06
N PHE A 205 1.54 2.91 -1.05
CA PHE A 205 0.47 3.87 -0.82
C PHE A 205 -0.89 3.21 -0.51
N ILE A 206 -1.04 1.90 -0.70
CA ILE A 206 -2.31 1.18 -0.47
C ILE A 206 -2.81 1.31 0.99
N PRO A 207 -1.97 1.13 2.04
CA PRO A 207 -2.42 1.33 3.42
C PRO A 207 -2.90 2.76 3.69
N THR A 208 -2.22 3.76 3.10
CA THR A 208 -2.59 5.18 3.21
C THR A 208 -3.92 5.48 2.53
N LEU A 209 -4.21 4.86 1.39
CA LEU A 209 -5.51 4.95 0.73
C LEU A 209 -6.63 4.36 1.60
N ALA A 210 -6.38 3.21 2.22
CA ALA A 210 -7.34 2.54 3.10
C ALA A 210 -7.62 3.35 4.37
N SER A 211 -6.58 3.87 5.03
CA SER A 211 -6.74 4.72 6.23
C SER A 211 -7.43 6.05 5.90
N SER A 212 -7.10 6.68 4.76
CA SER A 212 -7.74 7.92 4.32
C SER A 212 -9.22 7.73 3.97
N LEU A 213 -9.58 6.57 3.40
CA LEU A 213 -10.97 6.21 3.15
C LEU A 213 -11.75 6.06 4.46
N ASN A 214 -11.14 5.41 5.46
CA ASN A 214 -11.75 5.17 6.76
C ASN A 214 -11.90 6.46 7.60
N SER A 215 -10.87 7.31 7.59
CA SER A 215 -10.88 8.59 8.31
C SER A 215 -11.74 9.66 7.62
N GLY A 216 -12.00 9.51 6.31
CA GLY A 216 -12.62 10.51 5.47
C GLY A 216 -11.71 11.70 5.12
N VAL A 217 -10.46 11.68 5.60
CA VAL A 217 -9.49 12.77 5.48
C VAL A 217 -8.18 12.23 4.91
N TYR A 218 -7.71 12.86 3.84
CA TYR A 218 -6.39 12.65 3.28
C TYR A 218 -5.43 13.70 3.84
N SER A 219 -4.42 13.26 4.60
CA SER A 219 -3.44 14.12 5.27
C SER A 219 -2.08 14.21 4.56
N GLY A 220 -1.98 13.73 3.32
CA GLY A 220 -0.74 13.68 2.53
C GLY A 220 -0.67 14.72 1.40
N GLY A 221 -1.38 15.86 1.51
CA GLY A 221 -1.30 16.92 0.51
C GLY A 221 0.09 17.56 0.48
N PHE A 222 0.53 18.02 -0.71
CA PHE A 222 1.86 18.62 -0.94
C PHE A 222 2.19 19.79 0.03
N ASN A 223 1.17 20.50 0.52
CA ASN A 223 1.33 21.62 1.46
C ASN A 223 1.01 21.24 2.93
N GLY A 224 0.98 19.94 3.26
CA GLY A 224 0.52 19.47 4.58
C GLY A 224 -0.97 19.73 4.83
N SER A 225 -1.73 20.10 3.80
CA SER A 225 -3.16 20.35 3.89
C SER A 225 -3.93 19.04 4.08
N SER A 226 -4.84 19.03 5.05
CA SER A 226 -5.81 17.96 5.21
C SER A 226 -7.00 18.23 4.28
N LEU A 227 -7.25 17.29 3.37
CA LEU A 227 -8.33 17.37 2.39
C LEU A 227 -9.36 16.27 2.65
N LEU A 228 -10.59 16.48 2.19
CA LEU A 228 -11.60 15.42 2.16
C LEU A 228 -11.13 14.30 1.22
N ALA A 229 -11.08 13.06 1.71
CA ALA A 229 -10.61 11.92 0.92
C ALA A 229 -11.39 11.77 -0.41
N SER A 230 -12.70 11.97 -0.35
CA SER A 230 -13.57 11.96 -1.53
C SER A 230 -13.30 13.11 -2.50
N SER A 231 -12.78 14.25 -2.04
CA SER A 231 -12.49 15.41 -2.89
C SER A 231 -11.26 15.18 -3.78
N VAL A 232 -10.35 14.30 -3.36
CA VAL A 232 -9.14 13.90 -4.10
C VAL A 232 -9.25 12.53 -4.80
N GLY A 233 -10.46 11.96 -4.87
CA GLY A 233 -10.72 10.70 -5.58
C GLY A 233 -10.45 9.42 -4.78
N ILE A 234 -10.23 9.53 -3.46
CA ILE A 234 -10.14 8.37 -2.57
C ILE A 234 -11.57 7.95 -2.22
N THR A 235 -11.99 6.83 -2.81
CA THR A 235 -13.31 6.22 -2.68
C THR A 235 -13.14 4.71 -2.52
N ALA A 236 -14.14 3.99 -2.03
CA ALA A 236 -14.07 2.53 -1.92
C ALA A 236 -13.66 1.87 -3.24
N PHE A 237 -14.17 2.37 -4.38
CA PHE A 237 -13.82 1.86 -5.70
C PHE A 237 -12.36 2.08 -6.06
N SER A 238 -11.79 3.26 -5.78
CA SER A 238 -10.38 3.51 -6.10
C SER A 238 -9.44 2.73 -5.19
N VAL A 239 -9.74 2.61 -3.89
CA VAL A 239 -8.92 1.79 -2.97
C VAL A 239 -8.92 0.33 -3.37
N ILE A 240 -10.10 -0.26 -3.61
CA ILE A 240 -10.22 -1.66 -4.05
C ILE A 240 -9.57 -1.85 -5.42
N GLY A 241 -9.81 -0.94 -6.36
CA GLY A 241 -9.26 -1.01 -7.71
C GLY A 241 -7.73 -0.99 -7.72
N VAL A 242 -7.12 -0.03 -7.02
CA VAL A 242 -5.65 0.08 -6.90
C VAL A 242 -5.06 -1.16 -6.21
N GLY A 243 -5.65 -1.60 -5.10
CA GLY A 243 -5.19 -2.79 -4.38
C GLY A 243 -5.25 -4.06 -5.25
N LEU A 244 -6.36 -4.27 -5.97
CA LEU A 244 -6.50 -5.41 -6.87
C LEU A 244 -5.56 -5.33 -8.07
N LEU A 245 -5.36 -4.16 -8.66
CA LEU A 245 -4.43 -4.00 -9.78
C LEU A 245 -3.00 -4.40 -9.37
N TRP A 246 -2.54 -3.94 -8.22
CA TRP A 246 -1.21 -4.25 -7.71
C TRP A 246 -1.00 -5.72 -7.32
N ILE A 247 -2.07 -6.44 -6.99
CA ILE A 247 -2.02 -7.89 -6.75
C ILE A 247 -2.10 -8.67 -8.06
N ILE A 248 -3.13 -8.39 -8.87
CA ILE A 248 -3.48 -9.18 -10.05
C ILE A 248 -2.47 -8.98 -11.17
N VAL A 249 -2.03 -7.75 -11.45
CA VAL A 249 -1.17 -7.47 -12.60
C VAL A 249 0.17 -8.20 -12.47
N PRO A 250 0.98 -8.02 -11.41
CA PRO A 250 2.25 -8.73 -11.29
C PRO A 250 2.06 -10.25 -11.24
N PHE A 251 0.99 -10.72 -10.58
CA PHE A 251 0.65 -12.14 -10.50
C PHE A 251 0.35 -12.75 -11.89
N VAL A 252 -0.54 -12.15 -12.67
CA VAL A 252 -0.93 -12.67 -13.98
C VAL A 252 0.26 -12.67 -14.94
N PHE A 253 1.02 -11.57 -15.01
CA PHE A 253 2.20 -11.50 -15.87
C PHE A 253 3.25 -12.52 -15.48
N SER A 254 3.53 -12.67 -14.18
CA SER A 254 4.52 -13.65 -13.71
C SER A 254 4.06 -15.09 -13.93
N PHE A 255 2.77 -15.39 -13.75
CA PHE A 255 2.19 -16.71 -14.04
C PHE A 255 2.25 -17.07 -15.52
N LEU A 256 1.85 -16.15 -16.41
CA LEU A 256 1.88 -16.37 -17.86
C LEU A 256 3.30 -16.64 -18.35
N LEU A 257 4.29 -15.89 -17.85
CA LEU A 257 5.70 -16.08 -18.18
C LEU A 257 6.29 -17.36 -17.58
N ALA A 258 5.84 -17.76 -16.39
CA ALA A 258 6.26 -19.02 -15.78
C ALA A 258 5.76 -20.23 -16.58
N ARG A 259 4.55 -20.13 -17.16
CA ARG A 259 3.94 -21.19 -17.97
C ARG A 259 4.49 -21.27 -19.39
N SER A 260 4.78 -20.14 -20.04
CA SER A 260 5.25 -20.13 -21.44
C SER A 260 6.68 -20.65 -21.63
N ARG A 261 7.40 -20.88 -20.53
CA ARG A 261 8.76 -21.45 -20.51
C ARG A 261 8.77 -22.94 -20.10
N ASP A 262 7.62 -23.57 -20.07
CA ASP A 262 7.47 -25.04 -20.14
C ASP A 262 7.58 -25.49 -21.59
#